data_AF-A0A0Q7Z8I9-F1
#
_entry.id   AF-A0A0Q7Z8I9-F1
#
_cell.length_a   1.000
_cell.length_b   1.000
_cell.length_c   1.000
_cell.angle_alpha   90.00
_cell.angle_beta   90.00
_cell.angle_gamma   90.00
#
_symmetry.space_group_name_H-M   'P 1'
#
loop_
_entity.id
_entity.type
_entity.pdbx_description
1 polymer ?
#
loop_
_entity_poly.entity_id
_entity_poly.type
_entity_poly.pdbx_seq_one_letter_code
_entity_poly.pdbx_strand_id
1 'polypeptide(L)'
;MRAPSLYSHFASKNAIYDAMFGQAWSEYESSVLALEDALPEHPRAAAKQYGRHFFDFAVDDLPRHQLMNQRVIPGFEPSPESYAPAVRVLERAAANVRELGVTSEDDFAILIALIGGLINQHHANDPGGDRYAGLLDRAIDMWADAVGLPAEDPAPPSRKSAP
;
A
#
# COMPACT_ATOMS: atom_id res chain seq x y z
N MET A 1 -1.34 -34.16 -19.89
CA MET A 1 -0.34 -34.48 -18.86
C MET A 1 -0.57 -33.55 -17.68
N ARG A 2 -0.89 -34.09 -16.49
CA ARG A 2 -0.97 -33.31 -15.24
C ARG A 2 0.42 -33.29 -14.61
N ALA A 3 0.95 -32.11 -14.28
CA ALA A 3 2.20 -32.02 -13.52
C ALA A 3 1.95 -32.58 -12.10
N PRO A 4 2.57 -33.71 -11.70
CA PRO A 4 2.17 -34.44 -10.49
C PRO A 4 2.57 -33.80 -9.16
N SER A 5 3.27 -32.67 -9.13
CA SER A 5 3.92 -32.15 -7.91
C SER A 5 3.20 -31.01 -7.20
N LEU A 6 2.22 -30.34 -7.83
CA LEU A 6 1.59 -29.15 -7.25
C LEU A 6 0.25 -29.46 -6.57
N TYR A 7 -0.53 -30.37 -7.14
CA TYR A 7 -1.83 -30.79 -6.58
C TYR A 7 -1.71 -31.77 -5.39
N SER A 8 -0.50 -32.23 -5.08
CA SER A 8 -0.23 -32.92 -3.81
C SER A 8 -0.25 -31.95 -2.62
N HIS A 9 0.04 -30.67 -2.87
CA HIS A 9 0.08 -29.62 -1.83
C HIS A 9 -1.18 -28.74 -1.85
N PHE A 10 -1.84 -28.60 -3.00
CA PHE A 10 -3.02 -27.76 -3.15
C PHE A 10 -4.20 -28.51 -3.76
N ALA A 11 -5.36 -28.40 -3.12
CA ALA A 11 -6.59 -29.05 -3.57
C ALA A 11 -7.10 -28.53 -4.93
N SER A 12 -6.75 -27.31 -5.32
CA SER A 12 -7.19 -26.70 -6.57
C SER A 12 -6.29 -25.53 -6.98
N LYS A 13 -6.52 -24.99 -8.18
CA LYS A 13 -5.89 -23.74 -8.63
C LYS A 13 -6.28 -22.55 -7.74
N ASN A 14 -7.53 -22.49 -7.27
CA ASN A 14 -7.97 -21.46 -6.32
C ASN A 14 -7.29 -21.61 -4.95
N ALA A 15 -6.94 -22.83 -4.53
CA ALA A 15 -6.18 -23.02 -3.30
C ALA A 15 -4.74 -22.47 -3.40
N ILE A 16 -4.15 -22.47 -4.61
CA ILE A 16 -2.86 -21.83 -4.85
C ILE A 16 -3.01 -20.30 -4.77
N TYR A 17 -4.02 -19.74 -5.44
CA TYR A 17 -4.29 -18.30 -5.38
C TYR A 17 -4.61 -17.83 -3.97
N ASP A 18 -5.33 -18.64 -3.19
CA ASP A 18 -5.66 -18.34 -1.81
C ASP A 18 -4.39 -18.24 -0.95
N ALA A 19 -3.50 -19.23 -1.05
CA ALA A 19 -2.24 -19.23 -0.32
C ALA A 19 -1.32 -18.06 -0.75
N MET A 20 -1.24 -17.77 -2.05
CA MET A 20 -0.46 -16.63 -2.55
C MET A 20 -1.05 -15.29 -2.08
N PHE A 21 -2.39 -15.16 -2.03
CA PHE A 21 -3.06 -13.98 -1.52
C PHE A 21 -2.74 -13.76 -0.04
N GLY A 22 -2.90 -14.80 0.78
CA GLY A 22 -2.60 -14.75 2.20
C GLY A 22 -1.14 -14.42 2.47
N GLN A 23 -0.22 -15.08 1.76
CA GLN A 23 1.22 -14.80 1.85
C GLN A 23 1.52 -13.33 1.53
N ALA A 24 1.01 -12.79 0.42
CA ALA A 24 1.30 -11.42 0.01
C ALA A 24 0.84 -10.37 1.02
N TRP A 25 -0.36 -10.55 1.62
CA TRP A 25 -0.83 -9.65 2.66
C TRP A 25 -0.12 -9.84 4.00
N SER A 26 0.28 -11.05 4.36
CA SER A 26 1.10 -11.29 5.57
C SER A 26 2.51 -10.69 5.44
N GLU A 27 3.12 -10.75 4.26
CA GLU A 27 4.39 -10.09 3.98
C GLU A 27 4.26 -8.57 4.11
N TYR A 28 3.20 -7.99 3.51
CA TYR A 28 2.94 -6.56 3.64
C TYR A 28 2.67 -6.16 5.09
N GLU A 29 1.81 -6.90 5.81
CA GLU A 29 1.53 -6.68 7.24
C GLU A 29 2.83 -6.66 8.06
N SER A 30 3.70 -7.65 7.86
CA SER A 30 4.99 -7.71 8.56
C SER A 30 5.86 -6.48 8.25
N SER A 31 5.86 -6.02 6.99
CA SER A 31 6.63 -4.85 6.58
C SER A 31 6.07 -3.54 7.16
N VAL A 32 4.75 -3.43 7.32
CA VAL A 32 4.08 -2.29 7.94
C VAL A 32 4.40 -2.23 9.44
N LEU A 33 4.40 -3.37 10.12
CA LEU A 33 4.79 -3.44 11.54
C LEU A 33 6.23 -2.98 11.76
N ALA A 34 7.15 -3.33 10.85
CA ALA A 34 8.53 -2.86 10.92
C ALA A 34 8.67 -1.36 10.58
N LEU A 35 7.78 -0.83 9.73
CA LEU A 35 7.76 0.59 9.38
C LEU A 35 7.35 1.46 10.57
N GLU A 36 6.37 1.01 11.36
CA GLU A 36 5.78 1.76 12.48
C GLU A 36 6.82 2.27 13.48
N ASP A 37 7.86 1.49 13.75
CA ASP A 37 8.96 1.87 14.65
C ASP A 37 9.84 3.02 14.11
N ALA A 38 9.74 3.32 12.81
CA ALA A 38 10.58 4.27 12.10
C ALA A 38 9.82 5.50 11.56
N LEU A 39 8.55 5.67 11.94
CA LEU A 39 7.74 6.79 11.47
C LEU A 39 8.14 8.12 12.13
N PRO A 40 8.17 9.22 11.36
CA PRO A 40 8.25 10.57 11.90
C PRO A 40 7.06 10.88 12.81
N GLU A 41 7.32 11.69 13.84
CA GLU A 41 6.25 12.23 14.69
C GLU A 41 5.32 13.19 13.92
N HIS A 42 5.82 13.83 12.85
CA HIS A 42 5.03 14.79 12.08
C HIS A 42 3.97 14.06 11.24
N PRO A 43 2.66 14.39 11.39
CA PRO A 43 1.59 13.57 10.84
C PRO A 43 1.60 13.50 9.31
N ARG A 44 1.90 14.60 8.65
CA ARG A 44 2.03 14.65 7.19
C ARG A 44 3.20 13.80 6.68
N ALA A 45 4.32 13.78 7.41
CA ALA A 45 5.49 13.01 7.05
C ALA A 45 5.23 11.50 7.26
N ALA A 46 4.54 11.15 8.35
CA ALA A 46 4.08 9.79 8.61
C ALA A 46 3.12 9.29 7.49
N ALA A 47 2.14 10.11 7.10
CA ALA A 47 1.23 9.79 6.00
C ALA A 47 1.96 9.55 4.66
N LYS A 48 2.95 10.41 4.35
CA LYS A 48 3.82 10.24 3.16
C LYS A 48 4.59 8.94 3.20
N GLN A 49 5.20 8.61 4.34
CA GLN A 49 5.99 7.40 4.48
C GLN A 49 5.13 6.13 4.37
N TYR A 50 3.94 6.12 4.96
CA TYR A 50 2.96 5.04 4.76
C TYR A 50 2.55 4.88 3.31
N GLY A 51 2.15 5.98 2.66
CA GLY A 51 1.73 5.96 1.27
C GLY A 51 2.86 5.46 0.37
N ARG A 52 4.09 5.91 0.62
CA ARG A 52 5.29 5.48 -0.11
C ARG A 52 5.58 4.00 0.08
N HIS A 53 5.50 3.51 1.31
CA HIS A 53 5.72 2.10 1.63
C HIS A 53 4.73 1.18 0.91
N PHE A 54 3.43 1.53 0.91
CA PHE A 54 2.44 0.77 0.15
C PHE A 54 2.67 0.86 -1.35
N PHE A 55 2.96 2.06 -1.86
CA PHE A 55 3.23 2.29 -3.27
C PHE A 55 4.39 1.41 -3.76
N ASP A 56 5.55 1.47 -3.08
CA ASP A 56 6.74 0.70 -3.42
C ASP A 56 6.44 -0.81 -3.39
N PHE A 57 5.77 -1.29 -2.33
CA PHE A 57 5.38 -2.69 -2.23
C PHE A 57 4.43 -3.10 -3.37
N ALA A 58 3.52 -2.24 -3.79
CA ALA A 58 2.54 -2.54 -4.83
C ALA A 58 3.13 -2.47 -6.26
N VAL A 59 4.12 -1.63 -6.51
CA VAL A 59 4.72 -1.51 -7.86
C VAL A 59 5.84 -2.51 -8.11
N ASP A 60 6.48 -3.03 -7.06
CA ASP A 60 7.58 -4.00 -7.14
C ASP A 60 7.20 -5.33 -7.83
N ASP A 61 5.94 -5.78 -7.67
CA ASP A 61 5.44 -7.00 -8.31
C ASP A 61 3.98 -6.82 -8.75
N LEU A 62 3.77 -6.64 -10.07
CA LEU A 62 2.44 -6.47 -10.66
C LEU A 62 1.53 -7.68 -10.44
N PRO A 63 1.92 -8.94 -10.74
CA PRO A 63 1.10 -10.11 -10.41
C PRO A 63 0.67 -10.19 -8.94
N ARG A 64 1.58 -9.91 -8.00
CA ARG A 64 1.26 -9.87 -6.56
C ARG A 64 0.26 -8.78 -6.25
N HIS A 65 0.48 -7.57 -6.76
CA HIS A 65 -0.47 -6.46 -6.58
C HIS A 65 -1.85 -6.75 -7.16
N GLN A 66 -1.91 -7.33 -8.37
CA GLN A 66 -3.16 -7.74 -9.00
C GLN A 66 -3.90 -8.77 -8.15
N LEU A 67 -3.21 -9.77 -7.61
CA LEU A 67 -3.85 -10.75 -6.73
C LEU A 67 -4.38 -10.10 -5.44
N MET A 68 -3.62 -9.18 -4.84
CA MET A 68 -3.98 -8.52 -3.59
C MET A 68 -5.15 -7.53 -3.72
N ASN A 69 -5.13 -6.70 -4.78
CA ASN A 69 -5.96 -5.48 -4.86
C ASN A 69 -6.86 -5.40 -6.09
N GLN A 70 -6.74 -6.34 -7.04
CA GLN A 70 -7.55 -6.34 -8.26
C GLN A 70 -8.36 -7.64 -8.37
N ARG A 71 -9.65 -7.55 -8.69
CA ARG A 71 -10.51 -8.74 -8.89
C ARG A 71 -10.32 -9.33 -10.30
N VAL A 72 -9.08 -9.70 -10.65
CA VAL A 72 -8.70 -10.15 -12.01
C VAL A 72 -8.96 -11.63 -12.28
N ILE A 73 -9.19 -12.44 -11.24
CA ILE A 73 -9.41 -13.89 -11.37
C ILE A 73 -10.91 -14.20 -11.21
N PRO A 74 -11.64 -14.56 -12.29
CA PRO A 74 -13.06 -14.84 -12.20
C PRO A 74 -13.36 -16.00 -11.24
N GLY A 75 -14.31 -15.79 -10.32
CA GLY A 75 -14.78 -16.81 -9.39
C GLY A 75 -13.78 -17.20 -8.29
N PHE A 76 -12.66 -16.49 -8.16
CA PHE A 76 -11.78 -16.59 -7.00
C PHE A 76 -12.26 -15.63 -5.90
N GLU A 77 -12.36 -16.14 -4.69
CA GLU A 77 -12.57 -15.39 -3.46
C GLU A 77 -11.58 -15.96 -2.43
N PRO A 78 -10.79 -15.13 -1.74
CA PRO A 78 -9.91 -15.62 -0.69
C PRO A 78 -10.73 -16.25 0.44
N SER A 79 -10.18 -17.29 1.06
CA SER A 79 -10.70 -17.85 2.29
C SER A 79 -10.63 -16.82 3.42
N PRO A 80 -11.48 -16.94 4.45
CA PRO A 80 -11.42 -16.03 5.60
C PRO A 80 -10.05 -15.99 6.28
N GLU A 81 -9.33 -17.12 6.29
CA GLU A 81 -7.98 -17.22 6.85
C GLU A 81 -6.97 -16.39 6.04
N SER A 82 -6.94 -16.59 4.72
CA SER A 82 -6.05 -15.85 3.81
C SER A 82 -6.44 -14.37 3.68
N TYR A 83 -7.70 -14.02 3.93
CA TYR A 83 -8.18 -12.63 3.91
C TYR A 83 -7.87 -11.85 5.19
N ALA A 84 -7.72 -12.53 6.33
CA ALA A 84 -7.54 -11.87 7.63
C ALA A 84 -6.35 -10.89 7.71
N PRO A 85 -5.16 -11.14 7.11
CA PRO A 85 -4.07 -10.17 7.09
C PRO A 85 -4.44 -8.86 6.36
N ALA A 86 -5.18 -8.93 5.25
CA ALA A 86 -5.64 -7.76 4.52
C ALA A 86 -6.56 -6.88 5.37
N VAL A 87 -7.47 -7.50 6.13
CA VAL A 87 -8.36 -6.81 7.07
C VAL A 87 -7.56 -6.09 8.15
N ARG A 88 -6.62 -6.78 8.79
CA ARG A 88 -5.78 -6.18 9.85
C ARG A 88 -4.95 -5.01 9.34
N VAL A 89 -4.40 -5.11 8.12
CA VAL A 89 -3.68 -4.02 7.48
C VAL A 89 -4.58 -2.81 7.25
N LEU A 90 -5.81 -3.02 6.76
CA LEU A 90 -6.75 -1.93 6.50
C LEU A 90 -7.20 -1.26 7.81
N GLU A 91 -7.55 -2.06 8.82
CA GLU A 91 -7.93 -1.57 10.16
C GLU A 91 -6.80 -0.76 10.82
N ARG A 92 -5.56 -1.24 10.68
CA ARG A 92 -4.35 -0.57 11.14
C ARG A 92 -4.12 0.75 10.40
N ALA A 93 -4.22 0.75 9.07
CA ALA A 93 -4.09 1.97 8.27
C ALA A 93 -5.14 3.02 8.67
N ALA A 94 -6.39 2.59 8.90
CA ALA A 94 -7.45 3.47 9.40
C ALA A 94 -7.17 3.98 10.82
N ALA A 95 -6.65 3.13 11.71
CA ALA A 95 -6.24 3.54 13.05
C ALA A 95 -5.11 4.58 13.02
N ASN A 96 -4.09 4.35 12.21
CA ASN A 96 -2.95 5.25 12.09
C ASN A 96 -3.40 6.61 11.56
N VAL A 97 -4.24 6.66 10.51
CA VAL A 97 -4.80 7.92 9.99
C VAL A 97 -5.64 8.66 11.04
N ARG A 98 -6.39 7.94 11.89
CA ARG A 98 -7.11 8.54 13.03
C ARG A 98 -6.17 9.15 14.06
N GLU A 99 -5.04 8.50 14.36
CA GLU A 99 -4.02 9.02 15.27
C GLU A 99 -3.36 10.29 14.75
N LEU A 100 -3.30 10.48 13.41
CA LEU A 100 -2.86 11.73 12.80
C LEU A 100 -3.87 12.88 12.97
N GLY A 101 -5.09 12.61 13.46
CA GLY A 101 -6.16 13.59 13.65
C GLY A 101 -7.26 13.54 12.60
N VAL A 102 -7.23 12.60 11.65
CA VAL A 102 -8.24 12.47 10.59
C VAL A 102 -9.22 11.36 10.94
N THR A 103 -10.42 11.74 11.41
CA THR A 103 -11.40 10.78 11.97
C THR A 103 -12.53 10.38 11.01
N SER A 104 -12.62 11.03 9.86
CA SER A 104 -13.63 10.74 8.83
C SER A 104 -13.25 9.47 8.04
N GLU A 105 -14.20 8.54 7.94
CA GLU A 105 -14.04 7.33 7.11
C GLU A 105 -13.95 7.67 5.61
N ASP A 106 -14.68 8.71 5.17
CA ASP A 106 -14.65 9.17 3.78
C ASP A 106 -13.27 9.74 3.41
N ASP A 107 -12.64 10.48 4.33
CA ASP A 107 -11.31 11.04 4.10
C ASP A 107 -10.23 9.96 4.02
N PHE A 108 -10.37 8.90 4.82
CA PHE A 108 -9.52 7.70 4.71
C PHE A 108 -9.75 6.98 3.38
N ALA A 109 -11.01 6.78 2.96
CA ALA A 109 -11.33 6.16 1.68
C ALA A 109 -10.77 6.96 0.49
N ILE A 110 -10.81 8.29 0.55
CA ILE A 110 -10.20 9.18 -0.46
C ILE A 110 -8.69 8.99 -0.53
N LEU A 111 -7.99 8.93 0.62
CA LEU A 111 -6.55 8.68 0.65
C LEU A 111 -6.19 7.35 -0.04
N ILE A 112 -6.90 6.27 0.31
CA ILE A 112 -6.70 4.95 -0.29
C ILE A 112 -6.96 4.99 -1.80
N ALA A 113 -8.03 5.67 -2.24
CA ALA A 113 -8.36 5.81 -3.65
C ALA A 113 -7.28 6.59 -4.42
N LEU A 114 -6.72 7.65 -3.84
CA LEU A 114 -5.63 8.43 -4.43
C LEU A 114 -4.37 7.57 -4.63
N ILE A 115 -3.93 6.86 -3.58
CA ILE A 115 -2.74 6.01 -3.63
C ILE A 115 -2.96 4.84 -4.62
N GLY A 116 -4.10 4.14 -4.52
CA GLY A 116 -4.46 3.06 -5.44
C GLY A 116 -4.56 3.53 -6.90
N GLY A 117 -5.05 4.74 -7.12
CA GLY A 117 -5.08 5.38 -8.44
C GLY A 117 -3.68 5.60 -9.01
N LEU A 118 -2.75 6.13 -8.21
CA LEU A 118 -1.36 6.33 -8.62
C LEU A 118 -0.65 5.00 -8.93
N ILE A 119 -0.86 3.97 -8.11
CA ILE A 119 -0.32 2.62 -8.35
C ILE A 119 -0.84 2.06 -9.68
N ASN A 120 -2.15 2.15 -9.92
CA ASN A 120 -2.75 1.70 -11.18
C ASN A 120 -2.19 2.45 -12.39
N GLN A 121 -2.02 3.77 -12.27
CA GLN A 121 -1.46 4.58 -13.34
C GLN A 121 0.02 4.26 -13.61
N HIS A 122 0.80 3.95 -12.56
CA HIS A 122 2.18 3.49 -12.68
C HIS A 122 2.25 2.17 -13.46
N HIS A 123 1.50 1.16 -13.01
CA HIS A 123 1.45 -0.15 -13.68
C HIS A 123 1.00 -0.05 -15.15
N ALA A 124 0.03 0.83 -15.44
CA ALA A 124 -0.51 0.97 -16.79
C ALA A 124 0.40 1.77 -17.74
N ASN A 125 1.08 2.81 -17.24
CA ASN A 125 1.67 3.84 -18.11
C ASN A 125 3.15 4.12 -17.88
N ASP A 126 3.74 3.65 -16.78
CA ASP A 126 5.14 3.91 -16.44
C ASP A 126 5.79 2.73 -15.68
N PRO A 127 5.66 1.47 -16.16
CA PRO A 127 6.20 0.31 -15.46
C PRO A 127 7.73 0.42 -15.37
N GLY A 128 8.25 0.43 -14.13
CA GLY A 128 9.68 0.57 -13.85
C GLY A 128 10.22 2.00 -13.94
N GLY A 129 9.36 2.99 -14.19
CA GLY A 129 9.71 4.41 -14.14
C GLY A 129 9.57 5.01 -12.75
N ASP A 130 9.64 6.33 -12.66
CA ASP A 130 9.54 7.09 -11.40
C ASP A 130 8.47 8.19 -11.44
N ARG A 131 7.76 8.36 -12.56
CA ARG A 131 6.86 9.50 -12.78
C ARG A 131 5.79 9.57 -11.70
N TYR A 132 5.11 8.46 -11.43
CA TYR A 132 4.02 8.41 -10.45
C TYR A 132 4.54 8.33 -9.02
N ALA A 133 5.69 7.71 -8.79
CA ALA A 133 6.36 7.74 -7.49
C ALA A 133 6.69 9.18 -7.08
N GLY A 134 7.17 10.00 -8.03
CA GLY A 134 7.46 11.42 -7.82
C GLY A 134 6.22 12.32 -7.62
N LEU A 135 5.01 11.81 -7.87
CA LEU A 135 3.75 12.53 -7.62
C LEU A 135 3.14 12.23 -6.26
N LEU A 136 3.62 11.19 -5.57
CA LEU A 136 2.98 10.66 -4.37
C LEU A 136 2.96 11.67 -3.22
N ASP A 137 4.10 12.30 -2.92
CA ASP A 137 4.19 13.30 -1.86
C ASP A 137 3.24 14.47 -2.09
N ARG A 138 3.16 14.95 -3.34
CA ARG A 138 2.24 16.03 -3.73
C ARG A 138 0.78 15.60 -3.60
N ALA A 139 0.44 14.37 -3.96
CA ALA A 139 -0.91 13.85 -3.82
C ALA A 139 -1.33 13.76 -2.34
N ILE A 140 -0.42 13.29 -1.50
CA ILE A 140 -0.63 13.21 -0.04
C ILE A 140 -0.68 14.61 0.57
N ASP A 141 0.11 15.57 0.09
CA ASP A 141 0.02 16.97 0.52
C ASP A 141 -1.36 17.58 0.19
N MET A 142 -1.89 17.34 -1.00
CA MET A 142 -3.24 17.82 -1.37
C MET A 142 -4.32 17.22 -0.48
N TRP A 143 -4.22 15.93 -0.15
CA TRP A 143 -5.12 15.28 0.79
C TRP A 143 -4.95 15.84 2.21
N ALA A 144 -3.70 15.99 2.68
CA ALA A 144 -3.35 16.52 4.00
C ALA A 144 -3.88 17.94 4.21
N ASP A 145 -3.80 18.79 3.18
CA ASP A 145 -4.36 20.14 3.20
C ASP A 145 -5.90 20.10 3.31
N ALA A 146 -6.57 19.21 2.56
CA ALA A 146 -8.02 19.08 2.56
C ALA A 146 -8.58 18.64 3.93
N VAL A 147 -7.84 17.77 4.63
CA VAL A 147 -8.22 17.24 5.95
C VAL A 147 -7.63 18.06 7.12
N GLY A 148 -6.88 19.13 6.84
CA GLY A 148 -6.37 20.06 7.83
C GLY A 148 -5.15 19.60 8.62
N LEU A 149 -4.35 18.66 8.12
CA LEU A 149 -3.08 18.30 8.74
C LEU A 149 -2.06 19.45 8.63
N PRO A 150 -1.26 19.71 9.67
CA PRO A 150 -0.25 20.77 9.64
C PRO A 150 0.75 20.53 8.50
N ALA A 151 1.19 21.63 7.88
CA ALA A 151 2.27 21.61 6.91
C ALA A 151 3.60 21.33 7.63
N GLU A 152 4.48 20.56 6.99
CA GLU A 152 5.86 20.45 7.44
C GLU A 152 6.54 21.82 7.32
N ASP A 153 7.33 22.19 8.32
CA ASP A 153 8.19 23.37 8.18
C ASP A 153 9.09 23.20 6.95
N PRO A 154 9.29 24.25 6.14
CA PRO A 154 10.17 24.15 4.99
C PRO A 154 11.56 23.67 5.46
N ALA A 155 12.03 22.58 4.86
CA ALA A 155 13.35 22.04 5.17
C ALA A 155 14.38 23.18 5.13
N PRO A 156 15.26 23.32 6.15
CA PRO A 156 16.28 24.34 6.13
C PRO A 156 17.09 24.20 4.84
N PRO A 157 17.42 25.31 4.15
CA PRO A 157 18.05 25.25 2.85
C PRO A 157 19.30 24.39 2.94
N SER A 158 19.37 23.38 2.07
CA SER A 158 20.55 22.54 1.89
C SER A 158 21.77 23.46 1.78
N ARG A 159 22.68 23.37 2.77
CA ARG A 159 24.00 24.01 2.67
C ARG A 159 24.70 23.32 1.50
N LYS A 160 24.60 23.92 0.32
CA LYS A 160 25.47 23.58 -0.80
C LYS A 160 26.90 23.67 -0.27
N SER A 161 27.60 22.53 -0.26
CA SER A 161 29.04 22.48 -0.10
C SER A 161 29.63 23.42 -1.15
N ALA A 162 30.30 24.48 -0.71
CA ALA A 162 31.06 25.34 -1.61
C ALA A 162 32.15 24.48 -2.30
N PRO A 163 32.44 24.75 -3.59
CA PRO A 163 33.41 24.00 -4.38
C PRO A 163 34.83 24.08 -3.82
#